data_AF-A0ABD5S5E6-F1
#
_entry.id   AF-A0ABD5S5E6-F1
#
_cell.length_a   1.000
_cell.length_b   1.000
_cell.length_c   1.000
_cell.angle_alpha   90.00
_cell.angle_beta   90.00
_cell.angle_gamma   90.00
#
_symmetry.space_group_name_H-M   'P 1'
#
loop_
_entity.id
_entity.type
_entity.pdbx_description
1 polymer ?
#
loop_
_entity_poly.entity_id
_entity_poly.type
_entity_poly.pdbx_seq_one_letter_code
_entity_poly.pdbx_strand_id
1 'polypeptide(L)' 'LVVPCHRVVAADGLGGFSAAGGTALKRRLLALERGESLDAF' A
#
# COMPACT_ATOMS: atom_id res chain seq x y z
N LEU A 1 -7.33 6.67 -6.85
CA LEU A 1 -7.68 6.53 -5.42
C LEU A 1 -8.33 7.82 -4.97
N VAL A 2 -9.51 7.76 -4.35
CA VAL A 2 -10.17 8.95 -3.79
C VAL A 2 -9.88 9.06 -2.29
N VAL A 3 -10.00 7.94 -1.56
CA VAL A 3 -9.62 7.84 -0.15
C VAL A 3 -8.29 7.09 -0.04
N PRO A 4 -7.23 7.68 0.57
CA PRO A 4 -5.91 7.06 0.68
C PRO A 4 -5.84 6.06 1.85
N CYS A 5 -6.75 5.08 1.89
CA CYS A 5 -6.85 4.11 2.98
C CYS A 5 -5.61 3.21 3.11
N HIS A 6 -4.79 3.10 2.05
CA HIS A 6 -3.50 2.41 2.07
C HIS A 6 -2.44 3.12 2.94
N ARG A 7 -2.63 4.40 3.30
CA ARG A 7 -1.76 5.17 4.21
C ARG A 7 -2.00 4.89 5.69
N VAL A 8 -3.15 4.31 6.05
CA VAL A 8 -3.45 3.94 7.44
C VAL A 8 -2.69 2.65 7.78
N VAL A 9 -1.82 2.69 8.79
CA VAL A 9 -1.00 1.55 9.22
C VAL A 9 -1.22 1.23 10.69
N ALA A 10 -0.93 0.01 11.10
CA ALA A 10 -0.95 -0.38 12.51
C ALA A 10 0.34 0.09 13.21
N ALA A 11 0.31 0.21 14.53
CA ALA A 11 1.49 0.61 15.30
C ALA A 11 2.66 -0.39 15.18
N ASP A 12 2.34 -1.65 14.94
CA ASP A 12 3.25 -2.80 14.83
C ASP A 12 3.38 -3.35 13.40
N GLY A 13 2.80 -2.69 12.39
CA GLY A 13 2.88 -3.17 11.02
C GLY A 13 1.89 -2.53 10.05
N LEU A 14 1.59 -3.22 8.95
CA LEU A 14 0.76 -2.67 7.87
C LEU A 14 -0.75 -2.70 8.14
N GLY A 15 -1.23 -3.62 8.99
CA GLY A 15 -2.66 -3.93 9.09
C GLY A 15 -3.24 -4.53 7.79
N GLY A 16 -4.57 -4.67 7.73
CA GLY A 16 -5.28 -5.22 6.58
C GLY A 16 -5.43 -4.25 5.39
N PHE A 17 -5.87 -4.80 4.26
CA PHE A 17 -6.29 -4.03 3.09
C PHE A 17 -7.39 -4.77 2.32
N SER A 18 -8.52 -4.09 2.07
CA SER A 18 -9.74 -4.73 1.56
C SER A 18 -9.77 -4.91 0.04
N ALA A 19 -8.92 -4.21 -0.70
CA ALA A 19 -8.88 -4.33 -2.15
C ALA A 19 -8.29 -5.68 -2.59
N ALA A 20 -8.66 -6.14 -3.79
CA ALA A 20 -8.06 -7.34 -4.39
C ALA A 20 -6.52 -7.22 -4.43
N GLY A 21 -5.83 -8.29 -4.04
CA GLY A 21 -4.37 -8.27 -3.81
C GLY A 21 -3.96 -7.86 -2.40
N GLY A 22 -4.91 -7.46 -1.54
CA GLY A 22 -4.72 -7.29 -0.11
C GLY A 22 -3.51 -6.43 0.26
N THR A 23 -2.76 -6.86 1.27
CA THR A 23 -1.61 -6.10 1.78
C THR A 23 -0.48 -5.95 0.76
N ALA A 24 -0.38 -6.82 -0.26
CA ALA A 24 0.59 -6.67 -1.33
C ALA A 24 0.29 -5.43 -2.19
N LEU A 25 -0.99 -5.21 -2.53
CA LEU A 25 -1.40 -4.00 -3.24
C LEU A 25 -1.17 -2.75 -2.38
N LYS A 26 -1.46 -2.81 -1.07
CA LYS A 26 -1.18 -1.71 -0.13
C LYS A 26 0.30 -1.31 -0.14
N ARG A 27 1.22 -2.28 -0.11
CA ARG A 27 2.67 -2.05 -0.20
C ARG A 27 3.07 -1.37 -1.51
N ARG A 28 2.54 -1.85 -2.64
CA ARG A 28 2.81 -1.27 -3.96
C ARG A 28 2.35 0.19 -4.05
N LEU A 29 1.18 0.51 -3.51
CA LEU A 29 0.68 1.88 -3.46
C LEU A 29 1.57 2.79 -2.61
N LEU A 30 2.04 2.30 -1.46
CA LEU A 30 2.97 3.05 -0.62
C LEU A 30 4.34 3.25 -1.30
N ALA A 31 4.84 2.25 -2.02
CA ALA A 31 6.07 2.34 -2.82
C ALA A 31 5.95 3.41 -3.91
N LEU A 32 4.84 3.39 -4.67
CA LEU A 32 4.54 4.41 -5.68
C LEU A 32 4.52 5.82 -5.11
N GLU A 33 3.97 6.03 -3.91
CA GLU A 33 3.97 7.34 -3.24
C GLU A 33 5.36 7.82 -2.82
N ARG A 34 6.31 6.90 -2.63
CA ARG A 34 7.73 7.23 -2.38
C ARG A 34 8.51 7.51 -3.66
N GLY A 35 7.89 7.37 -4.83
CA GLY A 35 8.55 7.48 -6.13
C GLY A 35 9.35 6.23 -6.51
N GLU A 36 9.09 5.08 -5.85
CA GLU A 36 9.69 3.81 -6.25
C GLU A 36 9.08 3.37 -7.60
N SER A 37 9.95 2.84 -8.46
CA SER A 37 9.59 2.42 -9.81
C SER A 37 8.94 1.03 -9.79
N LEU A 38 7.99 0.78 -10.70
CA LEU A 38 7.22 -0.48 -10.71
C LEU A 38 7.97 -1.66 -11.33
N ASP A 39 9.08 -1.39 -12.00
CA ASP A 39 10.05 -2.34 -12.55
C ASP A 39 10.81 -3.13 -11.48
N ALA A 40 10.74 -2.70 -10.21
CA ALA A 40 11.29 -3.43 -9.07
C ALA A 40 10.40 -4.61 -8.58
N PHE A 41 9.26 -4.89 -9.23
CA PHE A 41 8.27 -5.90 -8.82
C PHE A 41 7.90 -6.85 -9.97
#